data_AF-A0A8T8KHW4-F1
#
_entry.id   AF-A0A8T8KHW4-F1
#
_cell.length_a   1.000
_cell.length_b   1.000
_cell.length_c   1.000
_cell.angle_alpha   90.00
_cell.angle_beta   90.00
_cell.angle_gamma   90.00
#
_symmetry.space_group_name_H-M   'P 1'
#
loop_
_entity.id
_entity.type
_entity.pdbx_description
1 polymer ?
#
loop_
_entity_poly.entity_id
_entity_poly.type
_entity_poly.pdbx_seq_one_letter_code
_entity_poly.pdbx_strand_id
1 'polypeptide(L)'
;MTTLTGATLAAAGIDAVALKPTEVDVSQATALDVETLAIDYEGAAHVPETDVIERLASTANVRVTTPVRANGFDPLGDDSGFDTLPADAGHVLVAGHSAYLSDDEAARAVAPRLRAAVDDTSNPWVGTEGIERLALAVGGTQYELLSRTTARDVRTLRTAGFDGSIAVYAPLVLSNSEDAMLDAVGDYAARRGPVRNALPDGAPTDSRATGRARDVLKQAIRDYALVGSVETVAERTKRLHDIGVDTIVGYPARGLDPFLS
;
A
#
# COMPACT_ATOMS: atom_id res chain seq x y z
N MET A 1 33.99 10.69 14.63
CA MET A 1 33.29 9.70 13.78
C MET A 1 31.82 9.81 14.11
N THR A 2 31.09 10.61 13.33
CA THR A 2 29.63 10.69 13.42
C THR A 2 29.12 9.50 12.64
N THR A 3 28.65 8.47 13.33
CA THR A 3 27.82 7.43 12.71
C THR A 3 26.63 8.14 12.08
N LEU A 4 26.59 8.21 10.75
CA LEU A 4 25.37 8.50 10.00
C LEU A 4 24.42 7.33 10.33
N THR A 5 23.64 7.46 11.40
CA THR A 5 22.47 6.60 11.61
C THR A 5 21.64 6.70 10.35
N GLY A 6 21.44 5.57 9.67
CA GLY A 6 20.67 5.51 8.44
C GLY A 6 19.31 6.18 8.60
N ALA A 7 18.77 6.71 7.51
CA ALA A 7 17.41 7.23 7.48
C ALA A 7 16.43 6.14 7.96
N THR A 8 15.75 6.36 9.08
CA THR A 8 14.76 5.40 9.59
C THR A 8 13.37 5.69 9.04
N LEU A 9 12.55 4.65 8.93
CA LEU A 9 11.14 4.75 8.56
C LEU A 9 10.36 5.62 9.56
N ALA A 10 10.64 5.46 10.86
CA ALA A 10 10.09 6.28 11.92
C ALA A 10 10.43 7.77 11.77
N ALA A 11 11.67 8.12 11.39
CA ALA A 11 12.07 9.51 11.18
C ALA A 11 11.32 10.16 9.98
N ALA A 12 10.90 9.35 9.01
CA ALA A 12 10.07 9.79 7.89
C ALA A 12 8.56 9.81 8.23
N GLY A 13 8.15 9.40 9.44
CA GLY A 13 6.75 9.31 9.86
C GLY A 13 5.98 8.20 9.14
N ILE A 14 6.64 7.09 8.85
CA ILE A 14 6.02 5.90 8.25
C ILE A 14 5.59 4.96 9.39
N ASP A 15 4.30 4.69 9.46
CA ASP A 15 3.69 3.92 10.57
C ASP A 15 3.67 2.41 10.28
N ALA A 16 3.62 2.05 8.99
CA ALA A 16 3.58 0.67 8.52
C ALA A 16 4.35 0.50 7.22
N VAL A 17 4.81 -0.74 6.95
CA VAL A 17 5.50 -1.08 5.70
C VAL A 17 4.70 -2.08 4.90
N ALA A 18 4.49 -1.80 3.61
CA ALA A 18 3.97 -2.77 2.67
C ALA A 18 5.11 -3.58 2.04
N LEU A 19 4.93 -4.90 2.00
CA LEU A 19 5.90 -5.89 1.53
C LEU A 19 5.31 -6.66 0.36
N LYS A 20 5.99 -6.67 -0.78
CA LYS A 20 5.60 -7.45 -1.95
C LYS A 20 6.50 -8.70 -2.06
N PRO A 21 6.00 -9.91 -1.77
CA PRO A 21 6.83 -11.12 -1.78
C PRO A 21 7.52 -11.41 -3.13
N THR A 22 6.97 -10.91 -4.22
CA THR A 22 7.54 -11.02 -5.58
C THR A 22 8.75 -10.12 -5.80
N GLU A 23 9.00 -9.15 -4.90
CA GLU A 23 10.01 -8.12 -5.07
C GLU A 23 11.03 -8.07 -3.92
N VAL A 24 10.64 -8.53 -2.72
CA VAL A 24 11.50 -8.53 -1.53
C VAL A 24 11.41 -9.86 -0.80
N ASP A 25 12.51 -10.26 -0.15
CA ASP A 25 12.49 -11.30 0.86
C ASP A 25 11.80 -10.76 2.12
N VAL A 26 10.54 -11.13 2.31
CA VAL A 26 9.71 -10.65 3.43
C VAL A 26 10.25 -11.08 4.79
N SER A 27 11.09 -12.12 4.87
CA SER A 27 11.66 -12.58 6.15
C SER A 27 12.63 -11.56 6.74
N GLN A 28 13.26 -10.73 5.90
CA GLN A 28 14.14 -9.63 6.32
C GLN A 28 13.38 -8.52 7.07
N ALA A 29 12.06 -8.43 6.90
CA ALA A 29 11.25 -7.37 7.51
C ALA A 29 11.20 -7.43 9.04
N THR A 30 11.61 -8.53 9.66
CA THR A 30 11.82 -8.64 11.12
C THR A 30 12.83 -7.62 11.67
N ALA A 31 13.72 -7.11 10.83
CA ALA A 31 14.70 -6.09 11.20
C ALA A 31 14.20 -4.65 11.02
N LEU A 32 12.98 -4.44 10.51
CA LEU A 32 12.41 -3.11 10.32
C LEU A 32 11.84 -2.57 11.64
N ASP A 33 12.19 -1.33 11.97
CA ASP A 33 11.66 -0.61 13.13
C ASP A 33 10.30 0.03 12.81
N VAL A 34 9.27 -0.81 12.64
CA VAL A 34 7.87 -0.40 12.41
C VAL A 34 6.89 -1.31 13.14
N GLU A 35 5.77 -0.76 13.58
CA GLU A 35 4.78 -1.50 14.37
C GLU A 35 3.88 -2.41 13.53
N THR A 36 3.78 -2.16 12.22
CA THR A 36 2.89 -2.88 11.32
C THR A 36 3.57 -3.24 10.00
N LEU A 37 3.39 -4.50 9.59
CA LEU A 37 3.79 -5.02 8.28
C LEU A 37 2.55 -5.45 7.50
N ALA A 38 2.37 -4.95 6.28
CA ALA A 38 1.31 -5.35 5.37
C ALA A 38 1.90 -6.17 4.22
N ILE A 39 1.66 -7.48 4.22
CA ILE A 39 2.10 -8.38 3.17
C ILE A 39 1.10 -8.28 2.01
N ASP A 40 1.55 -7.64 0.93
CA ASP A 40 0.79 -7.40 -0.29
C ASP A 40 1.22 -8.36 -1.40
N TYR A 41 0.58 -9.53 -1.45
CA TYR A 41 0.87 -10.55 -2.46
C TYR A 41 -0.06 -10.47 -3.66
N GLU A 42 0.49 -10.81 -4.82
CA GLU A 42 -0.18 -10.73 -6.12
C GLU A 42 -0.57 -12.13 -6.60
N GLY A 43 -1.72 -12.61 -6.13
CA GLY A 43 -2.24 -13.95 -6.44
C GLY A 43 -1.78 -15.04 -5.44
N ALA A 44 -2.54 -16.13 -5.38
CA ALA A 44 -2.40 -17.17 -4.35
C ALA A 44 -1.04 -17.88 -4.33
N ALA A 45 -0.33 -17.93 -5.47
CA ALA A 45 0.99 -18.55 -5.55
C ALA A 45 2.10 -17.75 -4.82
N HIS A 46 1.83 -16.51 -4.44
CA HIS A 46 2.80 -15.61 -3.79
C HIS A 46 2.49 -15.36 -2.31
N VAL A 47 1.54 -16.11 -1.75
CA VAL A 47 1.29 -16.12 -0.29
C VAL A 47 2.54 -16.69 0.39
N PRO A 48 3.17 -15.97 1.33
CA PRO A 48 4.30 -16.51 2.08
C PRO A 48 3.92 -17.76 2.88
N GLU A 49 4.91 -18.60 3.18
CA GLU A 49 4.72 -19.75 4.06
C GLU A 49 4.23 -19.30 5.45
N THR A 50 3.38 -20.11 6.09
CA THR A 50 2.75 -19.79 7.39
C THR A 50 3.80 -19.46 8.46
N ASP A 51 4.92 -20.20 8.50
CA ASP A 51 6.00 -20.00 9.47
C ASP A 51 6.72 -18.65 9.30
N VAL A 52 6.77 -18.12 8.07
CA VAL A 52 7.29 -16.79 7.78
C VAL A 52 6.35 -15.71 8.33
N ILE A 53 5.05 -15.87 8.14
CA ILE A 53 4.03 -14.95 8.65
C ILE A 53 4.03 -14.94 10.18
N GLU A 54 4.07 -16.11 10.82
CA GLU A 54 4.16 -16.24 12.29
C GLU A 54 5.41 -15.59 12.85
N ARG A 55 6.55 -15.76 12.19
CA ARG A 55 7.81 -15.14 12.61
C ARG A 55 7.74 -13.61 12.53
N LEU A 56 7.15 -13.06 11.47
CA LEU A 56 6.92 -11.63 11.37
C LEU A 56 5.94 -11.14 12.45
N ALA A 57 4.86 -11.90 12.69
CA ALA A 57 3.85 -11.58 13.70
C ALA A 57 4.42 -11.58 15.12
N SER A 58 5.51 -12.31 15.38
CA SER A 58 6.22 -12.27 16.66
C SER A 58 6.96 -10.94 16.93
N THR A 59 7.13 -10.09 15.91
CA THR A 59 7.89 -8.83 15.98
C THR A 59 7.04 -7.58 15.71
N ALA A 60 5.98 -7.71 14.90
CA ALA A 60 5.13 -6.60 14.48
C ALA A 60 3.69 -7.08 14.24
N ASN A 61 2.75 -6.14 14.15
CA ASN A 61 1.39 -6.47 13.71
C ASN A 61 1.40 -6.79 12.22
N VAL A 62 1.17 -8.05 11.86
CA VAL A 62 1.15 -8.47 10.45
C VAL A 62 -0.28 -8.41 9.91
N ARG A 63 -0.41 -7.88 8.70
CA ARG A 63 -1.65 -7.90 7.91
C ARG A 63 -1.38 -8.52 6.55
N VAL A 64 -2.31 -9.33 6.05
CA VAL A 64 -2.16 -10.01 4.75
C VAL A 64 -3.28 -9.64 3.78
N THR A 65 -2.93 -9.35 2.53
CA THR A 65 -3.91 -9.05 1.46
C THR A 65 -4.83 -10.24 1.25
N THR A 66 -6.13 -10.09 1.53
CA THR A 66 -7.13 -11.16 1.42
C THR A 66 -8.11 -10.83 0.28
N PRO A 67 -7.95 -11.43 -0.92
CA PRO A 67 -8.78 -11.14 -2.08
C PRO A 67 -10.10 -11.90 -2.05
N VAL A 68 -11.18 -11.26 -1.58
CA VAL A 68 -12.45 -11.93 -1.24
C VAL A 68 -13.19 -12.59 -2.41
N ARG A 69 -12.75 -12.38 -3.66
CA ARG A 69 -13.30 -13.07 -4.84
C ARG A 69 -12.51 -14.30 -5.26
N ALA A 70 -11.24 -14.42 -4.85
CA ALA A 70 -10.39 -15.52 -5.26
C ALA A 70 -10.79 -16.82 -4.56
N ASN A 71 -10.67 -17.95 -5.24
CA ASN A 71 -10.77 -19.26 -4.60
C ASN A 71 -9.69 -19.41 -3.52
N GLY A 72 -10.06 -20.07 -2.44
CA GLY A 72 -9.31 -20.12 -1.19
C GLY A 72 -9.54 -18.91 -0.27
N PHE A 73 -10.13 -17.81 -0.76
CA PHE A 73 -10.38 -16.60 0.06
C PHE A 73 -11.81 -16.07 -0.08
N ASP A 74 -12.70 -16.79 -0.75
CA ASP A 74 -14.09 -16.36 -0.97
C ASP A 74 -14.96 -16.79 0.21
N PRO A 75 -15.39 -15.86 1.10
CA PRO A 75 -16.18 -16.20 2.29
C PRO A 75 -17.59 -16.71 1.95
N LEU A 76 -18.02 -16.59 0.69
CA LEU A 76 -19.29 -17.11 0.20
C LEU A 76 -19.10 -18.33 -0.74
N GLY A 77 -17.89 -18.88 -0.78
CA GLY A 77 -17.48 -19.93 -1.69
C GLY A 77 -16.39 -20.80 -1.08
N ASP A 78 -15.26 -20.92 -1.77
CA ASP A 78 -14.08 -21.61 -1.26
C ASP A 78 -13.21 -20.63 -0.47
N ASP A 79 -13.17 -20.80 0.84
CA ASP A 79 -12.39 -20.05 1.83
C ASP A 79 -11.24 -20.90 2.43
N SER A 80 -10.92 -22.05 1.83
CA SER A 80 -9.94 -23.00 2.38
C SER A 80 -8.54 -22.43 2.61
N GLY A 81 -8.15 -21.39 1.86
CA GLY A 81 -6.88 -20.68 2.04
C GLY A 81 -6.91 -19.66 3.18
N PHE A 82 -8.08 -19.11 3.51
CA PHE A 82 -8.27 -18.21 4.65
C PHE A 82 -7.93 -18.93 5.97
N ASP A 83 -8.41 -20.18 6.12
CA ASP A 83 -8.17 -21.03 7.29
C ASP A 83 -6.70 -21.44 7.48
N THR A 84 -5.87 -21.31 6.43
CA THR A 84 -4.43 -21.63 6.49
C THR A 84 -3.57 -20.48 6.96
N LEU A 85 -4.12 -19.26 7.00
CA LEU A 85 -3.42 -18.09 7.50
C LEU A 85 -3.31 -18.16 9.03
N PRO A 86 -2.20 -17.68 9.63
CA PRO A 86 -2.09 -17.63 11.09
C PRO A 86 -3.23 -16.83 11.72
N ALA A 87 -3.80 -17.33 12.80
CA ALA A 87 -4.96 -16.71 13.47
C ALA A 87 -4.66 -15.28 13.97
N ASP A 88 -3.40 -14.97 14.29
CA ASP A 88 -2.98 -13.65 14.77
C ASP A 88 -2.69 -12.66 13.61
N ALA A 89 -2.74 -13.11 12.35
CA ALA A 89 -2.56 -12.23 11.21
C ALA A 89 -3.85 -11.43 10.96
N GLY A 90 -3.74 -10.09 10.92
CA GLY A 90 -4.83 -9.25 10.46
C GLY A 90 -5.03 -9.35 8.95
N HIS A 91 -6.16 -8.85 8.44
CA HIS A 91 -6.46 -8.92 7.02
C HIS A 91 -6.59 -7.54 6.38
N VAL A 92 -6.05 -7.43 5.16
CA VAL A 92 -6.35 -6.35 4.22
C VAL A 92 -7.32 -6.89 3.19
N LEU A 93 -8.61 -6.67 3.39
CA LEU A 93 -9.68 -7.16 2.52
C LEU A 93 -9.73 -6.34 1.23
N VAL A 94 -9.57 -7.04 0.10
CA VAL A 94 -9.60 -6.45 -1.25
C VAL A 94 -10.58 -7.21 -2.13
N ALA A 95 -11.07 -6.59 -3.21
CA ALA A 95 -11.87 -7.32 -4.20
C ALA A 95 -11.06 -8.40 -4.94
N GLY A 96 -9.74 -8.28 -4.99
CA GLY A 96 -8.86 -9.05 -5.85
C GLY A 96 -8.69 -8.36 -7.22
N HIS A 97 -7.44 -8.26 -7.66
CA HIS A 97 -7.07 -7.58 -8.90
C HIS A 97 -7.31 -8.48 -10.11
N SER A 98 -7.92 -7.96 -11.18
CA SER A 98 -8.37 -8.76 -12.32
C SER A 98 -7.27 -9.52 -13.06
N ALA A 99 -6.01 -9.08 -12.97
CA ALA A 99 -4.88 -9.80 -13.56
C ALA A 99 -4.57 -11.13 -12.86
N TYR A 100 -5.06 -11.32 -11.63
CA TYR A 100 -4.80 -12.51 -10.81
C TYR A 100 -6.06 -13.32 -10.54
N LEU A 101 -7.20 -12.89 -11.07
CA LEU A 101 -8.47 -13.59 -10.98
C LEU A 101 -8.73 -14.31 -12.31
N SER A 102 -9.27 -15.53 -12.22
CA SER A 102 -9.97 -16.16 -13.33
C SER A 102 -11.24 -15.38 -13.69
N ASP A 103 -11.78 -15.63 -14.88
CA ASP A 103 -13.03 -15.01 -15.33
C ASP A 103 -14.19 -15.29 -14.36
N ASP A 104 -14.26 -16.51 -13.84
CA ASP A 104 -15.29 -16.93 -12.87
C ASP A 104 -15.15 -16.19 -11.54
N GLU A 105 -13.92 -15.99 -11.05
CA GLU A 105 -13.67 -15.20 -9.84
C GLU A 105 -13.97 -13.71 -10.06
N ALA A 106 -13.56 -13.16 -11.20
CA ALA A 106 -13.79 -11.76 -11.55
C ALA A 106 -15.28 -11.41 -11.66
N ALA A 107 -16.12 -12.36 -12.11
CA ALA A 107 -17.57 -12.19 -12.24
C ALA A 107 -18.33 -12.14 -10.89
N ARG A 108 -17.69 -12.54 -9.78
CA ARG A 108 -18.33 -12.61 -8.46
C ARG A 108 -18.70 -11.23 -7.91
N ALA A 109 -19.86 -11.15 -7.26
CA ALA A 109 -20.31 -9.94 -6.59
C ALA A 109 -19.43 -9.63 -5.37
N VAL A 110 -18.79 -8.45 -5.38
CA VAL A 110 -17.81 -8.00 -4.37
C VAL A 110 -18.48 -7.62 -3.04
N ALA A 111 -19.52 -6.80 -3.08
CA ALA A 111 -20.15 -6.23 -1.88
C ALA A 111 -20.62 -7.28 -0.83
N PRO A 112 -21.32 -8.38 -1.19
CA PRO A 112 -21.71 -9.38 -0.20
C PRO A 112 -20.52 -10.14 0.37
N ARG A 113 -19.45 -10.34 -0.40
CA ARG A 113 -18.22 -11.02 0.04
C ARG A 113 -17.41 -10.16 0.99
N LEU A 114 -17.25 -8.86 0.68
CA LEU A 114 -16.61 -7.92 1.60
C LEU A 114 -17.37 -7.84 2.93
N ARG A 115 -18.71 -7.82 2.92
CA ARG A 115 -19.48 -7.82 4.17
C ARG A 115 -19.23 -9.09 4.99
N ALA A 116 -19.33 -10.26 4.37
CA ALA A 116 -19.06 -11.53 5.06
C ALA A 116 -17.64 -11.58 5.65
N ALA A 117 -16.62 -11.21 4.86
CA ALA A 117 -15.24 -11.17 5.34
C ALA A 117 -15.02 -10.17 6.49
N VAL A 118 -15.70 -9.02 6.47
CA VAL A 118 -15.64 -8.06 7.60
C VAL A 118 -16.30 -8.62 8.85
N ASP A 119 -17.44 -9.30 8.73
CA ASP A 119 -18.14 -9.89 9.87
C ASP A 119 -17.30 -11.01 10.54
N ASP A 120 -16.48 -11.72 9.78
CA ASP A 120 -15.63 -12.82 10.26
C ASP A 120 -14.22 -12.37 10.70
N THR A 121 -13.85 -11.11 10.46
CA THR A 121 -12.49 -10.61 10.75
C THR A 121 -12.49 -9.51 11.82
N SER A 122 -11.53 -9.58 12.76
CA SER A 122 -11.31 -8.49 13.72
C SER A 122 -10.48 -7.35 13.12
N ASN A 123 -11.02 -6.12 13.14
CA ASN A 123 -10.35 -4.89 12.71
C ASN A 123 -9.67 -4.98 11.32
N PRO A 124 -10.38 -5.40 10.27
CA PRO A 124 -9.80 -5.49 8.94
C PRO A 124 -9.46 -4.10 8.39
N TRP A 125 -8.43 -4.05 7.57
CA TRP A 125 -8.25 -2.97 6.61
C TRP A 125 -9.03 -3.30 5.37
N VAL A 126 -9.79 -2.35 4.83
CA VAL A 126 -10.64 -2.57 3.67
C VAL A 126 -10.33 -1.51 2.63
N GLY A 127 -9.83 -1.93 1.46
CA GLY A 127 -9.59 -0.98 0.38
C GLY A 127 -8.53 -1.38 -0.64
N THR A 128 -8.13 -0.39 -1.44
CA THR A 128 -7.38 -0.41 -2.71
C THR A 128 -8.21 -0.68 -3.98
N GLU A 129 -7.79 -0.02 -5.06
CA GLU A 129 -8.45 0.23 -6.36
C GLU A 129 -9.82 -0.44 -6.63
N GLY A 130 -10.88 0.36 -6.65
CA GLY A 130 -12.20 -0.03 -7.18
C GLY A 130 -13.25 -0.44 -6.13
N ILE A 131 -12.94 -0.34 -4.84
CA ILE A 131 -13.88 -0.61 -3.73
C ILE A 131 -14.02 0.54 -2.72
N GLU A 132 -13.53 1.75 -3.04
CA GLU A 132 -13.41 2.88 -2.11
C GLU A 132 -14.77 3.25 -1.49
N ARG A 133 -15.85 3.20 -2.28
CA ARG A 133 -17.22 3.45 -1.78
C ARG A 133 -17.82 2.27 -1.00
N LEU A 134 -17.36 1.04 -1.26
CA LEU A 134 -17.85 -0.16 -0.57
C LEU A 134 -17.21 -0.28 0.80
N ALA A 135 -15.93 0.07 0.93
CA ALA A 135 -15.18 0.05 2.18
C ALA A 135 -15.88 0.87 3.27
N LEU A 136 -16.37 2.07 2.96
CA LEU A 136 -17.14 2.91 3.91
C LEU A 136 -18.43 2.24 4.41
N ALA A 137 -19.04 1.39 3.60
CA ALA A 137 -20.35 0.78 3.89
C ALA A 137 -20.26 -0.55 4.63
N VAL A 138 -19.11 -1.24 4.58
CA VAL A 138 -18.90 -2.52 5.25
C VAL A 138 -18.22 -2.37 6.61
N GLY A 139 -17.45 -1.29 6.83
CA GLY A 139 -16.72 -1.05 8.06
C GLY A 139 -15.24 -1.48 7.99
N GLY A 140 -14.51 -1.31 9.08
CA GLY A 140 -13.04 -1.48 9.12
C GLY A 140 -12.27 -0.20 8.81
N THR A 141 -10.94 -0.30 8.85
CA THR A 141 -10.05 0.82 8.51
C THR A 141 -10.08 1.03 7.00
N GLN A 142 -10.40 2.25 6.55
CA GLN A 142 -10.35 2.59 5.12
C GLN A 142 -8.90 2.54 4.65
N TYR A 143 -8.59 1.71 3.66
CA TYR A 143 -7.23 1.60 3.15
C TYR A 143 -7.12 2.14 1.72
N GLU A 144 -6.55 3.33 1.59
CA GLU A 144 -6.57 4.13 0.37
C GLU A 144 -5.19 4.25 -0.28
N LEU A 145 -5.16 4.37 -1.61
CA LEU A 145 -3.92 4.73 -2.30
C LEU A 145 -3.70 6.24 -2.24
N LEU A 146 -2.45 6.65 -1.97
CA LEU A 146 -2.06 8.05 -2.07
C LEU A 146 -2.32 8.57 -3.49
N SER A 147 -3.00 9.70 -3.55
CA SER A 147 -3.30 10.39 -4.79
C SER A 147 -3.29 11.90 -4.60
N ARG A 148 -3.35 12.62 -5.72
CA ARG A 148 -3.54 14.08 -5.74
C ARG A 148 -4.81 14.57 -5.03
N THR A 149 -5.81 13.71 -4.80
CA THR A 149 -7.05 14.08 -4.12
C THR A 149 -7.13 13.62 -2.67
N THR A 150 -6.21 12.78 -2.18
CA THR A 150 -6.24 12.21 -0.81
C THR A 150 -6.53 13.28 0.24
N ALA A 151 -5.84 14.42 0.21
CA ALA A 151 -6.05 15.47 1.21
C ALA A 151 -7.45 16.10 1.19
N ARG A 152 -8.06 16.20 0.00
CA ARG A 152 -9.44 16.66 -0.16
C ARG A 152 -10.42 15.59 0.29
N ASP A 153 -10.17 14.35 -0.09
CA ASP A 153 -11.08 13.22 0.16
C ASP A 153 -11.17 12.94 1.66
N VAL A 154 -10.03 12.88 2.36
CA VAL A 154 -9.97 12.73 3.83
C VAL A 154 -10.70 13.87 4.53
N ARG A 155 -10.45 15.13 4.16
CA ARG A 155 -11.18 16.27 4.75
C ARG A 155 -12.67 16.22 4.50
N THR A 156 -13.07 15.73 3.32
CA THR A 156 -14.49 15.56 2.97
C THR A 156 -15.13 14.51 3.87
N LEU A 157 -14.46 13.36 4.09
CA LEU A 157 -14.92 12.32 5.01
C LEU A 157 -15.05 12.85 6.44
N ARG A 158 -14.00 13.51 6.96
CA ARG A 158 -14.03 14.08 8.32
C ARG A 158 -15.12 15.16 8.48
N THR A 159 -15.31 16.01 7.48
CA THR A 159 -16.39 17.02 7.47
C THR A 159 -17.78 16.39 7.44
N ALA A 160 -17.92 15.24 6.76
CA ALA A 160 -19.15 14.47 6.73
C ALA A 160 -19.41 13.67 8.03
N GLY A 161 -18.51 13.76 9.02
CA GLY A 161 -18.64 13.10 10.32
C GLY A 161 -18.09 11.68 10.37
N PHE A 162 -17.30 11.24 9.38
CA PHE A 162 -16.63 9.94 9.45
C PHE A 162 -15.54 9.95 10.54
N ASP A 163 -15.70 9.10 11.55
CA ASP A 163 -14.80 8.95 12.71
C ASP A 163 -13.95 7.67 12.67
N GLY A 164 -14.18 6.79 11.69
CA GLY A 164 -13.38 5.58 11.50
C GLY A 164 -11.93 5.85 11.09
N SER A 165 -11.09 4.82 11.19
CA SER A 165 -9.67 4.91 10.86
C SER A 165 -9.42 4.95 9.34
N ILE A 166 -8.40 5.69 8.93
CA ILE A 166 -7.94 5.81 7.54
C ILE A 166 -6.45 5.49 7.46
N ALA A 167 -6.10 4.46 6.70
CA ALA A 167 -4.74 4.10 6.32
C ALA A 167 -4.47 4.53 4.87
N VAL A 168 -3.29 5.09 4.58
CA VAL A 168 -2.88 5.51 3.23
C VAL A 168 -1.62 4.79 2.79
N TYR A 169 -1.72 4.03 1.71
CA TYR A 169 -0.59 3.40 1.04
C TYR A 169 0.10 4.37 0.08
N ALA A 170 1.44 4.37 0.09
CA ALA A 170 2.23 5.09 -0.89
C ALA A 170 3.56 4.38 -1.20
N PRO A 171 4.00 4.31 -2.47
CA PRO A 171 5.40 4.06 -2.76
C PRO A 171 6.29 5.08 -2.05
N LEU A 172 7.39 4.60 -1.48
CA LEU A 172 8.32 5.35 -0.65
C LEU A 172 9.72 5.33 -1.29
N VAL A 173 10.30 6.51 -1.47
CA VAL A 173 11.69 6.68 -1.92
C VAL A 173 12.36 7.77 -1.10
N LEU A 174 13.26 7.37 -0.18
CA LEU A 174 14.12 8.29 0.53
C LEU A 174 15.39 8.55 -0.28
N SER A 175 15.47 9.73 -0.90
CA SER A 175 16.57 10.13 -1.79
C SER A 175 16.62 11.64 -1.93
N ASN A 176 17.80 12.21 -2.18
CA ASN A 176 17.94 13.60 -2.63
C ASN A 176 18.15 13.70 -4.16
N SER A 177 18.31 12.57 -4.85
CA SER A 177 18.44 12.50 -6.29
C SER A 177 17.05 12.35 -6.93
N GLU A 178 16.66 13.36 -7.70
CA GLU A 178 15.42 13.32 -8.48
C GLU A 178 15.43 12.19 -9.52
N ASP A 179 16.59 11.91 -10.13
CA ASP A 179 16.73 10.80 -11.08
C ASP A 179 16.45 9.46 -10.40
N ALA A 180 17.00 9.24 -9.21
CA ALA A 180 16.75 8.02 -8.45
C ALA A 180 15.27 7.89 -8.02
N MET A 181 14.55 9.01 -7.83
CA MET A 181 13.11 8.97 -7.57
C MET A 181 12.33 8.62 -8.83
N LEU A 182 12.68 9.22 -9.98
CA LEU A 182 12.05 8.92 -11.26
C LEU A 182 12.26 7.47 -11.67
N ASP A 183 13.48 6.94 -11.50
CA ASP A 183 13.79 5.54 -11.79
C ASP A 183 12.97 4.58 -10.92
N ALA A 184 12.69 4.95 -9.67
CA ALA A 184 11.99 4.08 -8.72
C ALA A 184 10.46 4.11 -8.89
N VAL A 185 9.86 5.28 -9.12
CA VAL A 185 8.39 5.43 -9.07
C VAL A 185 7.79 6.15 -10.28
N GLY A 186 8.60 6.48 -11.28
CA GLY A 186 8.14 7.17 -12.48
C GLY A 186 7.15 6.33 -13.31
N ASP A 187 7.48 5.05 -13.56
CA ASP A 187 6.57 4.08 -14.21
C ASP A 187 5.25 3.92 -13.46
N TYR A 188 5.31 3.84 -12.13
CA TYR A 188 4.13 3.76 -11.27
C TYR A 188 3.23 4.99 -11.44
N ALA A 189 3.81 6.19 -11.37
CA ALA A 189 3.07 7.44 -11.54
C ALA A 189 2.51 7.60 -12.96
N ALA A 190 3.26 7.15 -13.98
CA ALA A 190 2.86 7.23 -15.39
C ALA A 190 1.60 6.41 -15.73
N ARG A 191 1.31 5.34 -14.99
CA ARG A 191 0.11 4.52 -15.18
C ARG A 191 -1.18 5.24 -14.78
N ARG A 192 -1.08 6.30 -13.97
CA ARG A 192 -2.25 7.09 -13.51
C ARG A 192 -2.87 7.83 -14.69
N GLY A 193 -4.19 7.70 -14.86
CA GLY A 193 -4.93 8.27 -16.00
C GLY A 193 -4.59 9.73 -16.33
N PRO A 194 -4.61 10.65 -15.34
CA PRO A 194 -4.24 12.06 -15.58
C PRO A 194 -2.79 12.25 -16.04
N VAL A 195 -1.87 11.40 -15.58
CA VAL A 195 -0.44 11.47 -15.93
C VAL A 195 -0.23 10.90 -17.33
N ARG A 196 -0.76 9.70 -17.59
CA ARG A 196 -0.74 9.06 -18.91
C ARG A 196 -1.26 10.00 -20.01
N ASN A 197 -2.35 10.72 -19.74
CA ASN A 197 -2.95 11.67 -20.70
C ASN A 197 -2.10 12.94 -20.90
N ALA A 198 -1.21 13.28 -19.96
CA ALA A 198 -0.36 14.46 -20.02
C ALA A 198 1.04 14.17 -20.62
N LEU A 199 1.45 12.89 -20.62
CA LEU A 199 2.71 12.43 -21.17
C LEU A 199 2.68 12.44 -22.70
N PRO A 200 3.78 12.86 -23.36
CA PRO A 200 3.96 12.61 -24.79
C PRO A 200 4.02 11.11 -25.10
N ASP A 201 3.49 10.70 -26.26
CA ASP A 201 3.50 9.31 -26.69
C ASP A 201 4.93 8.73 -26.74
N GLY A 202 5.12 7.56 -26.12
CA GLY A 202 6.41 6.86 -26.10
C GLY A 202 7.52 7.54 -25.29
N ALA A 203 7.21 8.60 -24.53
CA ALA A 203 8.21 9.24 -23.68
C ALA A 203 8.70 8.26 -22.58
N PRO A 204 10.01 8.26 -22.26
CA PRO A 204 10.51 7.54 -21.10
C PRO A 204 9.81 8.02 -19.83
N THR A 205 9.58 7.09 -18.91
CA THR A 205 8.88 7.31 -17.64
C THR A 205 9.83 7.32 -16.44
N ASP A 206 11.14 7.27 -16.68
CA ASP A 206 12.21 7.23 -15.69
C ASP A 206 13.12 8.48 -15.77
N SER A 207 14.34 8.41 -15.21
CA SER A 207 15.31 9.51 -15.26
C SER A 207 15.70 9.96 -16.67
N ARG A 208 15.51 9.11 -17.69
CA ARG A 208 15.79 9.45 -19.10
C ARG A 208 14.75 10.39 -19.69
N ALA A 209 13.63 10.61 -19.01
CA ALA A 209 12.64 11.59 -19.41
C ALA A 209 13.28 12.98 -19.55
N THR A 210 12.92 13.70 -20.61
CA THR A 210 13.39 15.07 -20.87
C THR A 210 12.23 15.99 -21.23
N GLY A 211 12.47 17.30 -21.16
CA GLY A 211 11.49 18.33 -21.50
C GLY A 211 10.16 18.13 -20.76
N ARG A 212 9.05 18.25 -21.50
CA ARG A 212 7.68 18.16 -20.95
C ARG A 212 7.42 16.86 -20.20
N ALA A 213 7.91 15.72 -20.69
CA ALA A 213 7.69 14.43 -20.02
C ALA A 213 8.30 14.43 -18.62
N ARG A 214 9.53 14.94 -18.49
CA ARG A 214 10.20 15.07 -17.20
C ARG A 214 9.44 16.00 -16.26
N ASP A 215 8.99 17.15 -16.74
CA ASP A 215 8.23 18.12 -15.93
C ASP A 215 6.94 17.52 -15.38
N VAL A 216 6.20 16.76 -16.22
CA VAL A 216 5.00 16.03 -15.80
C VAL A 216 5.33 14.98 -14.75
N LEU A 217 6.35 14.15 -14.97
CA LEU A 217 6.72 13.07 -14.05
C LEU A 217 7.21 13.60 -12.71
N LYS A 218 8.02 14.67 -12.70
CA LYS A 218 8.47 15.34 -11.47
C LYS A 218 7.29 15.72 -10.57
N GLN A 219 6.23 16.27 -11.15
CA GLN A 219 5.03 16.58 -10.40
C GLN A 219 4.30 15.30 -9.99
N ALA A 220 4.11 14.37 -10.93
CA ALA A 220 3.35 13.15 -10.70
C ALA A 220 3.92 12.27 -9.58
N ILE A 221 5.25 12.06 -9.53
CA ILE A 221 5.85 11.25 -8.45
C ILE A 221 5.60 11.88 -7.07
N ARG A 222 5.47 13.21 -6.99
CA ARG A 222 5.10 13.91 -5.76
C ARG A 222 3.60 13.86 -5.49
N ASP A 223 2.75 13.62 -6.48
CA ASP A 223 1.31 13.47 -6.26
C ASP A 223 0.94 12.05 -5.79
N TYR A 224 1.66 11.02 -6.24
CA TYR A 224 1.28 9.61 -6.07
C TYR A 224 2.26 8.76 -5.25
N ALA A 225 3.41 9.30 -4.82
CA ALA A 225 4.38 8.60 -3.98
C ALA A 225 4.99 9.53 -2.93
N LEU A 226 5.48 8.98 -1.83
CA LEU A 226 6.26 9.68 -0.80
C LEU A 226 7.74 9.66 -1.21
N VAL A 227 8.18 10.72 -1.88
CA VAL A 227 9.56 10.84 -2.39
C VAL A 227 10.25 12.08 -1.85
N GLY A 228 11.53 11.97 -1.49
CA GLY A 228 12.31 13.11 -1.00
C GLY A 228 13.37 12.72 0.03
N SER A 229 13.98 13.73 0.64
CA SER A 229 14.76 13.53 1.86
C SER A 229 13.86 13.01 2.99
N VAL A 230 14.45 12.50 4.07
CA VAL A 230 13.72 12.09 5.28
C VAL A 230 12.83 13.23 5.77
N GLU A 231 13.37 14.45 5.84
CA GLU A 231 12.65 15.64 6.32
C GLU A 231 11.51 16.02 5.38
N THR A 232 11.71 15.89 4.07
CA THR A 232 10.68 16.18 3.07
C THR A 232 9.51 15.21 3.20
N VAL A 233 9.81 13.91 3.38
CA VAL A 233 8.77 12.89 3.58
C VAL A 233 8.10 13.08 4.93
N ALA A 234 8.85 13.34 6.00
CA ALA A 234 8.33 13.60 7.34
C ALA A 234 7.37 14.79 7.40
N GLU A 235 7.67 15.88 6.70
CA GLU A 235 6.74 17.02 6.62
C GLU A 235 5.43 16.61 5.93
N ARG A 236 5.54 15.78 4.90
CA ARG A 236 4.38 15.32 4.15
C ARG A 236 3.52 14.32 4.90
N THR A 237 4.14 13.36 5.59
CA THR A 237 3.44 12.40 6.44
C THR A 237 2.73 13.12 7.57
N LYS A 238 3.40 14.07 8.23
CA LYS A 238 2.77 14.94 9.23
C LYS A 238 1.54 15.67 8.68
N ARG A 239 1.61 16.23 7.46
CA ARG A 239 0.46 16.90 6.83
C ARG A 239 -0.71 15.95 6.55
N LEU A 240 -0.45 14.65 6.34
CA LEU A 240 -1.49 13.63 6.19
C LEU A 240 -2.12 13.30 7.55
N HIS A 241 -1.31 13.15 8.60
CA HIS A 241 -1.82 12.97 9.96
C HIS A 241 -2.66 14.17 10.43
N ASP A 242 -2.18 15.41 10.17
CA ASP A 242 -2.87 16.66 10.55
C ASP A 242 -4.28 16.80 9.94
N ILE A 243 -4.57 16.12 8.82
CA ILE A 243 -5.89 16.13 8.19
C ILE A 243 -6.75 14.92 8.58
N GLY A 244 -6.24 14.01 9.40
CA GLY A 244 -6.96 12.85 9.93
C GLY A 244 -6.70 11.54 9.19
N VAL A 245 -5.53 11.35 8.57
CA VAL A 245 -5.02 10.00 8.25
C VAL A 245 -4.43 9.41 9.53
N ASP A 246 -4.75 8.16 9.84
CA ASP A 246 -4.34 7.48 11.08
C ASP A 246 -3.10 6.61 10.88
N THR A 247 -2.89 6.09 9.67
CA THR A 247 -1.75 5.20 9.38
C THR A 247 -1.20 5.49 7.98
N ILE A 248 0.11 5.64 7.87
CA ILE A 248 0.82 5.80 6.60
C ILE A 248 1.62 4.55 6.33
N VAL A 249 1.25 3.87 5.24
CA VAL A 249 1.86 2.62 4.80
C VAL A 249 2.84 2.92 3.68
N GLY A 250 4.14 2.84 3.97
CA GLY A 250 5.20 3.02 2.99
C GLY A 250 5.51 1.70 2.28
N TYR A 251 5.50 1.71 0.94
CA TYR A 251 6.03 0.62 0.13
C TYR A 251 7.45 0.98 -0.35
N PRO A 252 8.51 0.32 0.15
CA PRO A 252 9.90 0.59 -0.23
C PRO A 252 10.18 0.29 -1.71
N ALA A 253 9.96 1.28 -2.59
CA ALA A 253 10.06 1.11 -4.05
C ALA A 253 11.50 0.84 -4.56
N ARG A 254 12.49 0.87 -3.66
CA ARG A 254 13.89 0.53 -3.94
C ARG A 254 14.36 -0.69 -3.13
N GLY A 255 13.43 -1.54 -2.70
CA GLY A 255 13.69 -2.68 -1.84
C GLY A 255 13.90 -2.30 -0.37
N LEU A 256 14.17 -3.31 0.46
CA LEU A 256 14.34 -3.15 1.90
C LEU A 256 15.75 -2.71 2.31
N ASP A 257 16.78 -3.00 1.50
CA ASP A 257 18.19 -2.73 1.82
C ASP A 257 18.49 -1.34 2.41
N PRO A 258 17.86 -0.23 1.96
CA PRO A 258 18.09 1.08 2.55
C PRO A 258 17.66 1.21 4.03
N PHE A 259 16.86 0.26 4.52
CA PHE A 259 16.22 0.27 5.84
C PHE A 259 16.67 -0.88 6.73
N LEU A 260 17.37 -1.86 6.18
CA LEU A 260 17.99 -2.98 6.92
C LEU A 260 19.38 -2.53 7.37
N SER A 261 19.48 -2.07 8.62
CA SER A 261 20.75 -1.66 9.24
C SER A 261 21.42 -2.82 9.98
#